data_AF-A0A9D1FEC4-F1
#
_entry.id   AF-A0A9D1FEC4-F1
#
_cell.length_a   1.000
_cell.length_b   1.000
_cell.length_c   1.000
_cell.angle_alpha   90.00
_cell.angle_beta   90.00
_cell.angle_gamma   90.00
#
_symmetry.space_group_name_H-M   'P 1'
#
loop_
_entity.id
_entity.type
_entity.pdbx_description
1 polymer ?
#
loop_
_entity_poly.entity_id
_entity_poly.type
_entity_poly.pdbx_seq_one_letter_code
_entity_poly.pdbx_strand_id
1 'polypeptide(L)'
;MKLNYKKTIFVGFAFFLITAFWQAYDTIIPKILTDKFGMSQSLSGVIMAADNVLALFMLPLFGTLSDRCKSRRGRRTPFILAGTVCAAALFVVLSFADDLQLRALEPVAVDNPTAQETLWDAGLSAATPDGVEFDVQEEFTREEFAAIGMTEPDGSANPDYTNYVVPARQAYAAAATADSHGPLIFFVVVLLGVLISMATFRSPAVALMPDVTIKPLRSKANAVINLMGAAGGIIVLGLGAVFGTGKAANALMSYTPFFSAISGLMLVSLVIFLWKVKEPQLVREMHEESRRYGIATEEDADPNSGGRRLSKGEFRSLILILMSVVFWFFGYNAVTSKYAVYASSVLDLDYNLTLMIATGAAIVAYIPVGAVASRIGRRKTILAGIVILGGSFLAAGFIRAGSPVMLMNVLFATAGIGWA
;
A
#
# COMPACT_ATOMS: atom_id res chain seq x y z
N MET A 1 20.76 24.88 -14.61
CA MET A 1 20.51 23.42 -14.59
C MET A 1 19.03 23.17 -14.91
N LYS A 2 18.69 22.21 -15.77
CA LYS A 2 17.30 21.83 -16.10
C LYS A 2 17.13 20.32 -15.92
N LEU A 3 15.99 19.89 -15.38
CA LEU A 3 15.67 18.47 -15.22
C LEU A 3 15.27 17.86 -16.57
N ASN A 4 15.81 16.70 -16.88
CA ASN A 4 15.35 15.89 -18.00
C ASN A 4 14.11 15.09 -17.58
N TYR A 5 12.93 15.70 -17.72
CA TYR A 5 11.65 15.08 -17.33
C TYR A 5 11.41 13.72 -18.00
N LYS A 6 11.80 13.56 -19.27
CA LYS A 6 11.66 12.29 -19.98
C LYS A 6 12.46 11.17 -19.32
N LYS A 7 13.73 11.42 -18.98
CA LYS A 7 14.59 10.49 -18.23
C LYS A 7 13.99 10.19 -16.85
N THR A 8 13.53 11.22 -16.15
CA THR A 8 12.95 11.07 -14.80
C THR A 8 11.64 10.26 -14.81
N ILE A 9 10.77 10.45 -15.80
CA ILE A 9 9.54 9.64 -15.95
C ILE A 9 9.90 8.17 -16.14
N PHE A 10 10.89 7.85 -16.98
CA PHE A 10 11.33 6.47 -17.17
C PHE A 10 11.94 5.85 -15.91
N VAL A 11 12.74 6.61 -15.15
CA VAL A 11 13.22 6.17 -13.83
C VAL A 11 12.04 5.99 -12.86
N GLY A 12 11.02 6.84 -12.96
CA GLY A 12 9.79 6.79 -12.16
C GLY A 12 8.95 5.53 -12.35
N PHE A 13 9.16 4.74 -13.42
CA PHE A 13 8.55 3.41 -13.52
C PHE A 13 8.96 2.48 -12.38
N ALA A 14 10.12 2.69 -11.75
CA ALA A 14 10.48 1.94 -10.55
C ALA A 14 9.54 2.24 -9.37
N PHE A 15 9.12 3.50 -9.20
CA PHE A 15 8.13 3.91 -8.21
C PHE A 15 6.72 3.46 -8.59
N PHE A 16 6.37 3.51 -9.88
CA PHE A 16 5.13 2.94 -10.40
C PHE A 16 5.00 1.46 -10.02
N LEU A 17 6.07 0.67 -10.17
CA LEU A 17 6.08 -0.76 -9.81
C LEU A 17 5.88 -0.95 -8.31
N ILE A 18 6.54 -0.13 -7.49
CA ILE A 18 6.42 -0.16 -6.03
C ILE A 18 4.96 0.06 -5.61
N THR A 19 4.32 1.11 -6.14
CA THR A 19 2.96 1.48 -5.74
C THR A 19 1.91 0.55 -6.33
N ALA A 20 2.08 0.08 -7.57
CA ALA A 20 1.18 -0.93 -8.15
C ALA A 20 1.18 -2.22 -7.32
N PHE A 21 2.36 -2.66 -6.87
CA PHE A 21 2.48 -3.79 -5.96
C PHE A 21 1.73 -3.55 -4.64
N TRP A 22 2.05 -2.44 -3.95
CA TRP A 22 1.45 -2.16 -2.63
C TRP A 22 -0.05 -1.99 -2.72
N GLN A 23 -0.55 -1.31 -3.76
CA GLN A 23 -1.98 -1.13 -3.94
C GLN A 23 -2.70 -2.48 -4.10
N ALA A 24 -2.13 -3.43 -4.84
CA ALA A 24 -2.72 -4.77 -4.97
C ALA A 24 -2.64 -5.53 -3.64
N TYR A 25 -1.49 -5.49 -2.98
CA TYR A 25 -1.25 -6.16 -1.69
C TYR A 25 -2.20 -5.65 -0.60
N ASP A 26 -2.22 -4.35 -0.33
CA ASP A 26 -2.98 -3.72 0.75
C ASP A 26 -4.50 -3.86 0.55
N THR A 27 -4.96 -3.95 -0.71
CA THR A 27 -6.39 -4.05 -1.01
C THR A 27 -6.92 -5.48 -0.92
N ILE A 28 -6.12 -6.47 -1.35
CA ILE A 28 -6.60 -7.84 -1.58
C ILE A 28 -6.20 -8.81 -0.47
N ILE A 29 -4.98 -8.70 0.07
CA ILE A 29 -4.51 -9.66 1.08
C ILE A 29 -5.38 -9.67 2.33
N PRO A 30 -5.78 -8.51 2.91
CA PRO A 30 -6.68 -8.52 4.06
C PRO A 30 -8.00 -9.24 3.77
N LYS A 31 -8.57 -9.02 2.58
CA LYS A 31 -9.82 -9.66 2.16
C LYS A 31 -9.68 -11.18 2.04
N ILE A 32 -8.59 -11.68 1.48
CA ILE A 32 -8.35 -13.13 1.42
C ILE A 32 -8.26 -13.71 2.85
N LEU A 33 -7.53 -13.03 3.74
CA LEU A 33 -7.37 -13.48 5.13
C LEU A 33 -8.70 -13.51 5.90
N THR A 34 -9.56 -12.50 5.73
CA THR A 34 -10.85 -12.44 6.42
C THR A 34 -11.91 -13.32 5.76
N ASP A 35 -12.09 -13.19 4.45
CA ASP A 35 -13.25 -13.77 3.75
C ASP A 35 -13.06 -15.26 3.43
N LYS A 36 -11.81 -15.72 3.26
CA LYS A 36 -11.51 -17.11 2.86
C LYS A 36 -10.79 -17.93 3.93
N PHE A 37 -9.99 -17.29 4.77
CA PHE A 37 -9.36 -17.96 5.91
C PHE A 37 -10.08 -17.70 7.24
N GLY A 38 -11.16 -16.90 7.23
CA GLY A 38 -11.98 -16.65 8.41
C GLY A 38 -11.24 -15.94 9.55
N MET A 39 -10.13 -15.24 9.24
CA MET A 39 -9.39 -14.55 10.28
C MET A 39 -10.13 -13.32 10.77
N SER A 40 -10.01 -13.06 12.08
CA SER A 40 -10.47 -11.80 12.64
C SER A 40 -9.71 -10.62 12.04
N GLN A 41 -10.35 -9.44 12.04
CA GLN A 41 -9.73 -8.20 11.56
C GLN A 41 -8.42 -7.87 12.30
N SER A 42 -8.35 -8.20 13.59
CA SER A 42 -7.15 -8.00 14.40
C SER A 42 -6.00 -8.91 13.97
N LEU A 43 -6.26 -10.20 13.73
CA LEU A 43 -5.24 -11.14 13.29
C LEU A 43 -4.77 -10.84 11.86
N SER A 44 -5.69 -10.52 10.96
CA SER A 44 -5.37 -10.03 9.62
C SER A 44 -4.46 -8.78 9.70
N GLY A 45 -4.77 -7.83 10.58
CA GLY A 45 -3.94 -6.66 10.84
C GLY A 45 -2.53 -7.00 11.35
N VAL A 46 -2.38 -8.03 12.20
CA VAL A 46 -1.06 -8.51 12.65
C VAL A 46 -0.24 -9.09 11.49
N ILE A 47 -0.86 -9.89 10.62
CA ILE A 47 -0.18 -10.42 9.43
C ILE A 47 0.22 -9.30 8.49
N MET A 48 -0.68 -8.34 8.25
CA MET A 48 -0.39 -7.18 7.42
C MET A 48 0.79 -6.38 7.98
N ALA A 49 0.88 -6.19 9.30
CA ALA A 49 1.99 -5.49 9.94
C ALA A 49 3.34 -6.23 9.89
N ALA A 50 3.37 -7.52 9.54
CA ALA A 50 4.61 -8.29 9.42
C ALA A 50 5.54 -7.72 8.33
N ASP A 51 4.99 -7.05 7.32
CA ASP A 51 5.75 -6.39 6.25
C ASP A 51 6.67 -5.29 6.81
N ASN A 52 6.20 -4.50 7.78
CA ASN A 52 6.91 -3.40 8.41
C ASN A 52 8.07 -3.93 9.26
N VAL A 53 7.84 -5.05 9.97
CA VAL A 53 8.88 -5.75 10.72
C VAL A 53 9.95 -6.29 9.78
N LEU A 54 9.54 -6.93 8.68
CA LEU A 54 10.46 -7.45 7.67
C LEU A 54 11.26 -6.32 7.02
N ALA A 55 10.62 -5.18 6.73
CA ALA A 55 11.24 -4.01 6.11
C ALA A 55 12.39 -3.43 6.96
N LEU A 56 12.30 -3.51 8.29
CA LEU A 56 13.36 -3.06 9.21
C LEU A 56 14.71 -3.73 8.90
N PHE A 57 14.70 -5.00 8.51
CA PHE A 57 15.90 -5.78 8.22
C PHE A 57 16.19 -5.86 6.72
N MET A 58 15.15 -6.05 5.90
CA MET A 58 15.31 -6.30 4.47
C MET A 58 15.68 -5.05 3.69
N LEU A 59 15.19 -3.86 4.06
CA LEU A 59 15.53 -2.63 3.32
C LEU A 59 17.02 -2.27 3.46
N PRO A 60 17.63 -2.29 4.67
CA PRO A 60 19.08 -2.13 4.79
C PRO A 60 19.87 -3.24 4.12
N LEU A 61 19.41 -4.50 4.25
CA LEU A 61 20.08 -5.65 3.62
C LEU A 61 20.15 -5.50 2.10
N PHE A 62 19.00 -5.32 1.42
CA PHE A 62 18.98 -5.20 -0.04
C PHE A 62 19.56 -3.88 -0.54
N GLY A 63 19.52 -2.82 0.27
CA GLY A 63 20.25 -1.58 -0.01
C GLY A 63 21.75 -1.83 -0.11
N THR A 64 22.34 -2.42 0.93
CA THR A 64 23.79 -2.71 0.98
C THR A 64 24.22 -3.78 -0.02
N LEU A 65 23.41 -4.81 -0.26
CA LEU A 65 23.68 -5.81 -1.30
C LEU A 65 23.68 -5.19 -2.69
N SER A 66 22.72 -4.31 -2.97
CA SER A 66 22.66 -3.60 -4.23
C SER A 66 23.83 -2.63 -4.41
N ASP A 67 24.25 -1.92 -3.35
CA ASP A 67 25.41 -1.01 -3.41
C ASP A 67 26.69 -1.72 -3.88
N ARG A 68 26.87 -2.99 -3.49
CA ARG A 68 28.06 -3.79 -3.79
C ARG A 68 27.99 -4.53 -5.13
N CYS A 69 26.87 -4.43 -5.85
CA CYS A 69 26.66 -5.18 -7.09
C CYS A 69 27.47 -4.59 -8.26
N LYS A 70 28.23 -5.44 -8.96
CA LYS A 70 29.07 -5.07 -10.12
C LYS A 70 28.52 -5.60 -11.45
N SER A 71 27.21 -5.57 -11.63
CA SER A 71 26.59 -6.05 -12.87
C SER A 71 26.80 -5.08 -14.04
N ARG A 72 26.87 -5.61 -15.26
CA ARG A 72 26.93 -4.81 -16.51
C ARG A 72 25.71 -3.92 -16.71
N ARG A 73 24.58 -4.26 -16.08
CA ARG A 73 23.32 -3.48 -16.14
C ARG A 73 23.24 -2.38 -15.08
N GLY A 74 24.27 -2.20 -14.24
CA GLY A 74 24.26 -1.28 -13.11
C GLY A 74 24.15 -1.99 -11.77
N ARG A 75 24.19 -1.22 -10.67
CA ARG A 75 24.13 -1.68 -9.29
C ARG A 75 22.71 -2.00 -8.84
N ARG A 76 21.72 -1.19 -9.27
CA ARG A 76 20.32 -1.27 -8.83
C ARG A 76 19.47 -2.16 -9.73
N THR A 77 19.64 -2.02 -11.04
CA THR A 77 18.81 -2.63 -12.07
C THR A 77 18.66 -4.15 -11.95
N PRO A 78 19.69 -4.95 -11.60
CA PRO A 78 19.52 -6.40 -11.43
C PRO A 78 18.56 -6.79 -10.31
N PHE A 79 18.57 -6.05 -9.20
CA PHE A 79 17.67 -6.28 -8.08
C PHE A 79 16.25 -5.87 -8.41
N ILE A 80 16.09 -4.77 -9.16
CA ILE A 80 14.79 -4.34 -9.68
C ILE A 80 14.21 -5.42 -10.60
N LEU A 81 14.99 -5.93 -11.54
CA LEU A 81 14.58 -7.01 -12.43
C LEU A 81 14.19 -8.27 -11.64
N ALA A 82 15.09 -8.80 -10.81
CA ALA A 82 14.87 -10.05 -10.10
C ALA A 82 13.69 -9.96 -9.13
N GLY A 83 13.62 -8.89 -8.33
CA GLY A 83 12.54 -8.67 -7.37
C GLY A 83 11.18 -8.44 -8.02
N THR A 84 11.11 -7.73 -9.15
CA THR A 84 9.83 -7.53 -9.83
C THR A 84 9.34 -8.81 -10.53
N VAL A 85 10.22 -9.57 -11.20
CA VAL A 85 9.85 -10.83 -11.85
C VAL A 85 9.40 -11.87 -10.83
N CYS A 86 10.15 -12.01 -9.73
CA CYS A 86 9.79 -12.93 -8.65
C CYS A 86 8.47 -12.52 -7.98
N ALA A 87 8.23 -11.22 -7.74
CA ALA A 87 6.98 -10.74 -7.17
C ALA A 87 5.78 -11.02 -8.09
N ALA A 88 5.92 -10.77 -9.39
CA ALA A 88 4.87 -11.06 -10.38
C ALA A 88 4.56 -12.57 -10.44
N ALA A 89 5.58 -13.43 -10.44
CA ALA A 89 5.36 -14.87 -10.41
C ALA A 89 4.67 -15.31 -9.11
N LEU A 90 5.13 -14.79 -7.97
CA LEU A 90 4.59 -15.17 -6.66
C LEU A 90 3.16 -14.66 -6.43
N PHE A 91 2.75 -13.52 -7.00
CA PHE A 91 1.34 -13.10 -6.96
C PHE A 91 0.41 -14.10 -7.67
N VAL A 92 0.84 -14.66 -8.80
CA VAL A 92 0.08 -15.72 -9.48
C VAL A 92 0.12 -17.02 -8.66
N VAL A 93 1.26 -17.38 -8.05
CA VAL A 93 1.33 -18.56 -7.18
C VAL A 93 0.43 -18.40 -5.95
N LEU A 94 0.37 -17.20 -5.38
CA LEU A 94 -0.47 -16.88 -4.22
C LEU A 94 -1.95 -17.14 -4.52
N SER A 95 -2.38 -16.90 -5.76
CA SER A 95 -3.76 -17.15 -6.17
C SER A 95 -4.11 -18.64 -6.20
N PHE A 96 -3.14 -19.54 -6.34
CA PHE A 96 -3.38 -20.98 -6.19
C PHE A 96 -3.61 -21.39 -4.73
N ALA A 97 -2.91 -20.76 -3.78
CA ALA A 97 -3.14 -20.99 -2.35
C ALA A 97 -4.56 -20.53 -1.95
N ASP A 98 -4.94 -19.38 -2.47
CA ASP A 98 -6.27 -18.80 -2.36
C ASP A 98 -7.36 -19.71 -2.98
N ASP A 99 -7.16 -20.20 -4.20
CA ASP A 99 -8.11 -21.07 -4.90
C ASP A 99 -8.26 -22.44 -4.23
N LEU A 100 -7.20 -22.97 -3.58
CA LEU A 100 -7.28 -24.21 -2.81
C LEU A 100 -8.24 -24.07 -1.62
N GLN A 101 -8.14 -22.96 -0.90
CA GLN A 101 -9.06 -22.66 0.20
C GLN A 101 -10.46 -22.39 -0.32
N LEU A 102 -10.59 -21.66 -1.44
CA LEU A 102 -11.88 -21.33 -2.03
C LEU A 102 -12.73 -22.57 -2.37
N ARG A 103 -12.11 -23.66 -2.82
CA ARG A 103 -12.82 -24.93 -3.08
C ARG A 103 -13.48 -25.51 -1.84
N ALA A 104 -12.88 -25.35 -0.66
CA ALA A 104 -13.49 -25.79 0.59
C ALA A 104 -14.72 -24.94 0.97
N LEU A 105 -14.86 -23.75 0.38
CA LEU A 105 -15.95 -22.81 0.65
C LEU A 105 -17.04 -22.81 -0.42
N GLU A 106 -16.94 -23.68 -1.44
CA GLU A 106 -17.96 -23.84 -2.48
C GLU A 106 -19.39 -24.06 -1.93
N PRO A 107 -19.61 -24.82 -0.83
CA PRO A 107 -20.95 -24.98 -0.25
C PRO A 107 -21.57 -23.68 0.27
N VAL A 108 -20.74 -22.71 0.64
CA VAL A 108 -21.16 -21.41 1.19
C VAL A 108 -20.85 -20.25 0.22
N ALA A 109 -20.58 -20.60 -1.05
CA ALA A 109 -20.33 -19.65 -2.11
C ALA A 109 -21.49 -18.67 -2.25
N VAL A 110 -21.15 -17.43 -2.58
CA VAL A 110 -22.10 -16.32 -2.56
C VAL A 110 -23.25 -16.49 -3.57
N ASP A 111 -22.96 -17.13 -4.69
CA ASP A 111 -23.88 -17.46 -5.78
C ASP A 111 -24.55 -18.83 -5.62
N ASN A 112 -24.23 -19.57 -4.57
CA ASN A 112 -24.85 -20.87 -4.29
C ASN A 112 -26.25 -20.65 -3.63
N PRO A 113 -27.35 -21.13 -4.25
CA PRO A 113 -28.70 -20.94 -3.72
C PRO A 113 -28.92 -21.48 -2.31
N THR A 114 -28.18 -22.51 -1.90
CA THR A 114 -28.32 -23.13 -0.57
C THR A 114 -27.22 -22.70 0.39
N ALA A 115 -26.46 -21.64 0.08
CA ALA A 115 -25.34 -21.20 0.91
C ALA A 115 -25.76 -20.84 2.33
N GLN A 116 -26.84 -20.07 2.48
CA GLN A 116 -27.33 -19.64 3.79
C GLN A 116 -27.90 -20.78 4.61
N GLU A 117 -28.63 -21.70 3.95
CA GLU A 117 -29.04 -22.94 4.58
C GLU A 117 -27.84 -23.74 5.10
N THR A 118 -26.78 -23.86 4.30
CA THR A 118 -25.55 -24.56 4.68
C THR A 118 -24.84 -23.87 5.86
N LEU A 119 -24.84 -22.54 5.90
CA LEU A 119 -24.29 -21.75 7.01
C LEU A 119 -25.10 -21.95 8.29
N TRP A 120 -26.44 -22.00 8.19
CA TRP A 120 -27.32 -22.29 9.32
C TRP A 120 -27.13 -23.72 9.82
N ASP A 121 -27.07 -24.70 8.90
CA ASP A 121 -26.89 -26.13 9.20
C ASP A 121 -25.51 -26.41 9.84
N ALA A 122 -24.51 -25.57 9.58
CA ALA A 122 -23.19 -25.68 10.19
C ALA A 122 -23.17 -25.38 11.70
N GLY A 123 -24.14 -24.61 12.22
CA GLY A 123 -24.31 -24.35 13.66
C GLY A 123 -23.08 -23.73 14.34
N LEU A 124 -22.37 -22.86 13.64
CA LEU A 124 -21.15 -22.21 14.14
C LEU A 124 -21.46 -20.87 14.80
N SER A 125 -20.78 -20.59 15.91
CA SER A 125 -20.78 -19.28 16.54
C SER A 125 -19.99 -18.27 15.70
N ALA A 126 -20.49 -17.06 15.59
CA ALA A 126 -19.87 -15.96 14.86
C ALA A 126 -19.91 -14.67 15.69
N ALA A 127 -19.20 -13.64 15.24
CA ALA A 127 -19.21 -12.33 15.88
C ALA A 127 -19.62 -11.24 14.88
N THR A 128 -20.58 -10.41 15.26
CA THR A 128 -20.98 -9.25 14.45
C THR A 128 -19.80 -8.29 14.24
N PRO A 129 -19.86 -7.35 13.28
CA PRO A 129 -18.80 -6.35 13.09
C PRO A 129 -18.45 -5.54 14.34
N ASP A 130 -19.40 -5.38 15.28
CA ASP A 130 -19.21 -4.71 16.56
C ASP A 130 -18.63 -5.61 17.66
N GLY A 131 -18.38 -6.88 17.35
CA GLY A 131 -17.78 -7.87 18.25
C GLY A 131 -18.75 -8.57 19.19
N VAL A 132 -20.06 -8.55 18.89
CA VAL A 132 -21.07 -9.29 19.66
C VAL A 132 -21.11 -10.72 19.13
N GLU A 133 -20.83 -11.69 20.00
CA GLU A 133 -20.94 -13.11 19.65
C GLU A 133 -22.42 -13.53 19.54
N PHE A 134 -22.71 -14.38 18.56
CA PHE A 134 -24.04 -14.92 18.33
C PHE A 134 -23.95 -16.33 17.73
N ASP A 135 -24.96 -17.14 18.00
CA ASP A 135 -25.17 -18.44 17.36
C ASP A 135 -26.32 -18.31 16.35
N VAL A 136 -26.04 -18.66 15.09
CA VAL A 136 -27.01 -18.49 13.98
C VAL A 136 -28.34 -19.19 14.27
N GLN A 137 -28.28 -20.37 14.88
CA GLN A 137 -29.46 -21.20 15.19
C GLN A 137 -30.25 -20.71 16.40
N GLU A 138 -29.66 -19.89 17.27
CA GLU A 138 -30.36 -19.26 18.40
C GLU A 138 -31.07 -17.98 17.99
N GLU A 139 -30.49 -17.23 17.05
CA GLU A 139 -31.01 -15.93 16.61
C GLU A 139 -32.06 -16.04 15.49
N PHE A 140 -31.92 -17.01 14.59
CA PHE A 140 -32.77 -17.14 13.40
C PHE A 140 -33.30 -18.57 13.20
N THR A 141 -34.55 -18.67 12.74
CA THR A 141 -35.01 -19.93 12.12
C THR A 141 -34.27 -20.16 10.79
N ARG A 142 -34.28 -21.42 10.33
CA ARG A 142 -33.61 -21.81 9.07
C ARG A 142 -34.17 -21.04 7.88
N GLU A 143 -35.49 -20.89 7.82
CA GLU A 143 -36.20 -20.16 6.76
C GLU A 143 -35.90 -18.66 6.79
N GLU A 144 -35.86 -18.05 7.99
CA GLU A 144 -35.53 -16.63 8.13
C GLU A 144 -34.10 -16.35 7.67
N PHE A 145 -33.13 -17.14 8.12
CA PHE A 145 -31.73 -16.95 7.76
C PHE A 145 -31.47 -17.17 6.26
N ALA A 146 -32.15 -18.16 5.67
CA ALA A 146 -32.09 -18.44 4.23
C ALA A 146 -32.75 -17.35 3.36
N ALA A 147 -33.59 -16.49 3.94
CA ALA A 147 -34.23 -15.39 3.24
C ALA A 147 -33.40 -14.09 3.23
N ILE A 148 -32.31 -14.01 4.02
CA ILE A 148 -31.52 -12.78 4.17
C ILE A 148 -30.73 -12.48 2.88
N GLY A 149 -31.28 -11.71 1.96
CA GLY A 149 -30.57 -11.30 0.73
C GLY A 149 -29.50 -10.23 0.96
N MET A 150 -28.59 -10.02 0.00
CA MET A 150 -27.59 -8.93 0.08
C MET A 150 -28.19 -7.52 0.02
N THR A 151 -29.34 -7.42 -0.63
CA THR A 151 -30.00 -6.14 -0.91
C THR A 151 -31.46 -6.23 -0.48
N GLU A 152 -31.95 -5.11 0.02
CA GLU A 152 -33.36 -4.91 0.27
C GLU A 152 -34.14 -4.74 -1.05
N PRO A 153 -35.48 -4.85 -1.04
CA PRO A 153 -36.32 -4.65 -2.24
C PRO A 153 -36.15 -3.28 -2.91
N ASP A 154 -35.69 -2.27 -2.17
CA ASP A 154 -35.40 -0.92 -2.68
C ASP A 154 -34.00 -0.81 -3.33
N GLY A 155 -33.22 -1.90 -3.33
CA GLY A 155 -31.87 -1.97 -3.87
C GLY A 155 -30.77 -1.47 -2.92
N SER A 156 -31.11 -1.03 -1.70
CA SER A 156 -30.14 -0.70 -0.67
C SER A 156 -29.46 -1.96 -0.11
N ALA A 157 -28.30 -1.79 0.54
CA ALA A 157 -27.60 -2.92 1.15
C ALA A 157 -28.35 -3.41 2.39
N ASN A 158 -28.58 -4.72 2.49
CA ASN A 158 -29.26 -5.34 3.62
C ASN A 158 -28.29 -5.39 4.84
N PRO A 159 -28.62 -4.75 5.97
CA PRO A 159 -27.78 -4.77 7.17
C PRO A 159 -27.64 -6.16 7.79
N ASP A 160 -28.69 -6.98 7.77
CA ASP A 160 -28.70 -8.33 8.34
C ASP A 160 -27.75 -9.26 7.57
N TYR A 161 -27.63 -9.07 6.25
CA TYR A 161 -26.62 -9.79 5.47
C TYR A 161 -25.21 -9.48 5.96
N THR A 162 -24.94 -8.20 6.21
CA THR A 162 -23.61 -7.73 6.63
C THR A 162 -23.31 -8.11 8.08
N ASN A 163 -24.33 -8.10 8.95
CA ASN A 163 -24.18 -8.33 10.38
C ASN A 163 -24.22 -9.80 10.77
N TYR A 164 -24.90 -10.65 10.00
CA TYR A 164 -25.10 -12.06 10.35
C TYR A 164 -24.59 -13.02 9.27
N VAL A 165 -24.97 -12.84 8.00
CA VAL A 165 -24.57 -13.78 6.93
C VAL A 165 -23.06 -13.71 6.65
N VAL A 166 -22.48 -12.52 6.59
CA VAL A 166 -21.03 -12.34 6.37
C VAL A 166 -20.21 -12.94 7.50
N PRO A 167 -20.47 -12.63 8.80
CA PRO A 167 -19.77 -13.28 9.90
C PRO A 167 -19.96 -14.79 9.98
N ALA A 168 -21.17 -15.30 9.74
CA ALA A 168 -21.40 -16.76 9.70
C ALA A 168 -20.55 -17.43 8.62
N ARG A 169 -20.42 -16.80 7.44
CA ARG A 169 -19.53 -17.28 6.38
C ARG A 169 -18.06 -17.24 6.77
N GLN A 170 -17.62 -16.18 7.45
CA GLN A 170 -16.26 -16.09 7.97
C GLN A 170 -15.98 -17.16 9.04
N ALA A 171 -16.94 -17.45 9.92
CA ALA A 171 -16.85 -18.54 10.90
C ALA A 171 -16.76 -19.91 10.22
N TYR A 172 -17.56 -20.15 9.16
CA TYR A 172 -17.43 -21.35 8.33
C TYR A 172 -16.05 -21.45 7.68
N ALA A 173 -15.52 -20.35 7.15
CA ALA A 173 -14.19 -20.30 6.58
C ALA A 173 -13.08 -20.55 7.61
N ALA A 174 -13.26 -20.09 8.84
CA ALA A 174 -12.35 -20.35 9.96
C ALA A 174 -12.37 -21.85 10.34
N ALA A 175 -13.55 -22.46 10.41
CA ALA A 175 -13.70 -23.90 10.65
C ALA A 175 -13.01 -24.73 9.55
N ALA A 176 -13.27 -24.41 8.27
CA ALA A 176 -12.61 -25.07 7.15
C ALA A 176 -11.07 -24.93 7.18
N THR A 177 -10.57 -23.78 7.64
CA THR A 177 -9.13 -23.54 7.83
C THR A 177 -8.56 -24.36 9.00
N ALA A 178 -9.31 -24.52 10.08
CA ALA A 178 -8.92 -25.35 11.23
C ALA A 178 -8.88 -26.84 10.87
N ASP A 179 -9.81 -27.30 10.02
CA ASP A 179 -9.82 -28.67 9.50
C ASP A 179 -8.62 -28.95 8.58
N SER A 180 -8.23 -27.97 7.78
CA SER A 180 -7.08 -28.07 6.87
C SER A 180 -6.21 -26.82 6.90
N HIS A 181 -5.15 -26.89 7.70
CA HIS A 181 -4.16 -25.81 7.81
C HIS A 181 -3.27 -25.66 6.56
N GLY A 182 -3.29 -26.64 5.65
CA GLY A 182 -2.39 -26.72 4.49
C GLY A 182 -2.45 -25.49 3.56
N PRO A 183 -3.64 -25.09 3.06
CA PRO A 183 -3.80 -23.90 2.23
C PRO A 183 -3.32 -22.62 2.93
N LEU A 184 -3.61 -22.47 4.22
CA LEU A 184 -3.17 -21.30 4.99
C LEU A 184 -1.65 -21.22 5.12
N ILE A 185 -1.00 -22.34 5.50
CA ILE A 185 0.46 -22.39 5.61
C ILE A 185 1.10 -22.08 4.26
N PHE A 186 0.58 -22.66 3.17
CA PHE A 186 1.06 -22.38 1.82
C PHE A 186 0.88 -20.90 1.45
N PHE A 187 -0.30 -20.31 1.74
CA PHE A 187 -0.58 -18.90 1.51
C PHE A 187 0.41 -18.00 2.26
N VAL A 188 0.62 -18.22 3.56
CA VAL A 188 1.54 -17.41 4.38
C VAL A 188 2.99 -17.52 3.91
N VAL A 189 3.44 -18.71 3.53
CA VAL A 189 4.80 -18.92 3.00
C VAL A 189 5.01 -18.19 1.68
N VAL A 190 4.04 -18.27 0.76
CA VAL A 190 4.09 -17.55 -0.51
C VAL A 190 4.02 -16.04 -0.28
N LEU A 191 3.17 -15.58 0.64
CA LEU A 191 3.06 -14.17 1.03
C LEU A 191 4.38 -13.62 1.58
N LEU A 192 5.09 -14.39 2.41
CA LEU A 192 6.43 -14.03 2.88
C LEU A 192 7.41 -13.91 1.71
N GLY A 193 7.36 -14.83 0.75
CA GLY A 193 8.14 -14.76 -0.49
C GLY A 193 7.84 -13.48 -1.29
N VAL A 194 6.55 -13.13 -1.43
CA VAL A 194 6.07 -11.90 -2.08
C VAL A 194 6.68 -10.66 -1.41
N LEU A 195 6.69 -10.61 -0.08
CA LEU A 195 7.25 -9.49 0.69
C LEU A 195 8.78 -9.40 0.60
N ILE A 196 9.50 -10.53 0.62
CA ILE A 196 10.95 -10.55 0.40
C ILE A 196 11.28 -10.06 -1.01
N SER A 197 10.50 -10.49 -2.01
CA SER A 197 10.66 -10.05 -3.39
C SER A 197 10.44 -8.55 -3.52
N MET A 198 9.42 -8.01 -2.84
CA MET A 198 9.15 -6.58 -2.77
C MET A 198 10.32 -5.80 -2.15
N ALA A 199 10.84 -6.27 -1.02
CA ALA A 199 11.99 -5.63 -0.38
C ALA A 199 13.24 -5.64 -1.26
N THR A 200 13.42 -6.70 -2.07
CA THR A 200 14.53 -6.86 -3.01
C THR A 200 14.58 -5.73 -4.03
N PHE A 201 13.44 -5.31 -4.60
CA PHE A 201 13.44 -4.22 -5.59
C PHE A 201 13.14 -2.84 -5.01
N ARG A 202 12.37 -2.73 -3.91
CA ARG A 202 11.97 -1.44 -3.33
C ARG A 202 13.18 -0.60 -2.92
N SER A 203 14.11 -1.17 -2.16
CA SER A 203 15.27 -0.43 -1.65
C SER A 203 16.17 0.08 -2.79
N PRO A 204 16.57 -0.75 -3.78
CA PRO A 204 17.31 -0.29 -4.95
C PRO A 204 16.56 0.71 -5.84
N ALA A 205 15.24 0.56 -6.01
CA ALA A 205 14.41 1.49 -6.77
C ALA A 205 14.39 2.89 -6.16
N VAL A 206 14.27 2.99 -4.83
CA VAL A 206 14.31 4.27 -4.11
C VAL A 206 15.70 4.90 -4.19
N ALA A 207 16.77 4.09 -4.12
CA ALA A 207 18.15 4.55 -4.25
C ALA A 207 18.55 4.96 -5.69
N LEU A 208 17.85 4.45 -6.71
CA LEU A 208 18.19 4.74 -8.11
C LEU A 208 18.04 6.23 -8.47
N MET A 209 17.02 6.92 -7.96
CA MET A 209 16.80 8.33 -8.30
C MET A 209 18.01 9.22 -7.91
N PRO A 210 18.49 9.21 -6.65
CA PRO A 210 19.65 10.02 -6.28
C PRO A 210 20.94 9.61 -7.00
N ASP A 211 21.06 8.35 -7.43
CA ASP A 211 22.18 7.83 -8.23
C ASP A 211 22.22 8.42 -9.65
N VAL A 212 21.08 8.81 -10.22
CA VAL A 212 20.99 9.30 -11.62
C VAL A 212 20.60 10.78 -11.75
N THR A 213 20.45 11.48 -10.62
CA THR A 213 19.98 12.87 -10.55
C THR A 213 20.88 13.74 -9.69
N ILE A 214 21.36 14.85 -10.26
CA ILE A 214 22.21 15.82 -9.55
C ILE A 214 21.47 16.46 -8.35
N LYS A 215 22.22 16.74 -7.28
CA LYS A 215 21.69 17.17 -5.97
C LYS A 215 20.68 18.33 -6.02
N PRO A 216 20.90 19.44 -6.77
CA PRO A 216 19.95 20.55 -6.84
C PRO A 216 18.61 20.21 -7.53
N LEU A 217 18.57 19.15 -8.33
CA LEU A 217 17.38 18.75 -9.08
C LEU A 217 16.62 17.58 -8.43
N ARG A 218 17.17 16.95 -7.38
CA ARG A 218 16.57 15.79 -6.69
C ARG A 218 15.15 16.05 -6.18
N SER A 219 14.84 17.25 -5.66
CA SER A 219 13.48 17.59 -5.22
C SER A 219 12.47 17.63 -6.36
N LYS A 220 12.85 18.17 -7.53
CA LYS A 220 11.98 18.14 -8.73
C LYS A 220 11.81 16.71 -9.26
N ALA A 221 12.88 15.91 -9.22
CA ALA A 221 12.80 14.52 -9.63
C ALA A 221 11.90 13.70 -8.70
N ASN A 222 12.00 13.91 -7.37
CA ASN A 222 11.10 13.29 -6.38
C ASN A 222 9.63 13.59 -6.65
N ALA A 223 9.29 14.83 -7.02
CA ALA A 223 7.92 15.17 -7.40
C ALA A 223 7.41 14.34 -8.59
N VAL A 224 8.24 14.17 -9.62
CA VAL A 224 7.89 13.40 -10.82
C VAL A 224 7.75 11.91 -10.51
N ILE A 225 8.64 11.31 -9.72
CA ILE A 225 8.53 9.88 -9.39
C ILE A 225 7.36 9.59 -8.44
N ASN A 226 7.01 10.51 -7.53
CA ASN A 226 5.81 10.38 -6.70
C ASN A 226 4.54 10.42 -7.56
N LEU A 227 4.49 11.29 -8.58
CA LEU A 227 3.41 11.30 -9.56
C LEU A 227 3.32 9.97 -10.33
N MET A 228 4.46 9.40 -10.73
CA MET A 228 4.50 8.07 -11.36
C MET A 228 4.01 6.96 -10.41
N GLY A 229 4.35 7.06 -9.12
CA GLY A 229 3.83 6.18 -8.07
C GLY A 229 2.31 6.29 -7.96
N ALA A 230 1.77 7.51 -7.88
CA ALA A 230 0.32 7.73 -7.84
C ALA A 230 -0.39 7.14 -9.06
N ALA A 231 0.18 7.29 -10.26
CA ALA A 231 -0.36 6.68 -11.47
C ALA A 231 -0.43 5.15 -11.37
N GLY A 232 0.59 4.51 -10.80
CA GLY A 232 0.61 3.05 -10.55
C GLY A 232 -0.52 2.60 -9.64
N GLY A 233 -0.71 3.28 -8.50
CA GLY A 233 -1.79 2.97 -7.55
C GLY A 233 -3.17 3.17 -8.18
N ILE A 234 -3.40 4.29 -8.88
CA ILE A 234 -4.69 4.58 -9.53
C ILE A 234 -5.06 3.52 -10.57
N ILE A 235 -4.10 3.06 -11.38
CA ILE A 235 -4.36 2.01 -12.37
C ILE A 235 -4.78 0.70 -11.68
N VAL A 236 -4.14 0.33 -10.59
CA VAL A 236 -4.50 -0.88 -9.83
C VAL A 236 -5.87 -0.76 -9.18
N LEU A 237 -6.22 0.41 -8.62
CA LEU A 237 -7.57 0.68 -8.13
C LEU A 237 -8.61 0.58 -9.25
N GLY A 238 -8.31 1.15 -10.42
CA GLY A 238 -9.17 1.05 -11.60
C GLY A 238 -9.37 -0.40 -12.06
N LEU A 239 -8.31 -1.22 -12.04
CA LEU A 239 -8.42 -2.65 -12.29
C LEU A 239 -9.31 -3.32 -11.23
N GLY A 240 -9.13 -2.99 -9.95
CA GLY A 240 -9.98 -3.53 -8.86
C GLY A 240 -11.46 -3.21 -9.07
N ALA A 241 -11.78 -1.99 -9.52
CA ALA A 241 -13.14 -1.59 -9.86
C ALA A 241 -13.71 -2.37 -11.06
N VAL A 242 -12.92 -2.56 -12.14
CA VAL A 242 -13.32 -3.34 -13.32
C VAL A 242 -13.58 -4.81 -12.98
N PHE A 243 -12.71 -5.42 -12.17
CA PHE A 243 -12.88 -6.80 -11.68
C PHE A 243 -13.92 -6.91 -10.56
N GLY A 244 -14.38 -5.79 -9.99
CA GLY A 244 -15.33 -5.78 -8.90
C GLY A 244 -14.79 -6.38 -7.60
N THR A 245 -13.49 -6.30 -7.33
CA THR A 245 -12.85 -6.88 -6.12
C THR A 245 -13.38 -6.26 -4.82
N GLY A 246 -14.02 -5.11 -4.89
CA GLY A 246 -14.69 -4.43 -3.79
C GLY A 246 -16.11 -4.91 -3.47
N LYS A 247 -16.79 -5.62 -4.39
CA LYS A 247 -18.22 -5.93 -4.28
C LYS A 247 -18.48 -7.09 -3.31
N ALA A 248 -19.51 -6.99 -2.48
CA ALA A 248 -19.94 -8.07 -1.56
C ALA A 248 -20.28 -9.37 -2.31
N ALA A 249 -20.89 -9.25 -3.51
CA ALA A 249 -21.15 -10.37 -4.40
C ALA A 249 -19.89 -11.17 -4.80
N ASN A 250 -18.72 -10.54 -4.72
CA ASN A 250 -17.43 -11.11 -5.10
C ASN A 250 -16.58 -11.49 -3.88
N ALA A 251 -17.14 -11.58 -2.66
CA ALA A 251 -16.39 -11.91 -1.45
C ALA A 251 -15.58 -13.22 -1.57
N LEU A 252 -16.14 -14.21 -2.27
CA LEU A 252 -15.49 -15.49 -2.57
C LEU A 252 -15.03 -15.61 -4.04
N MET A 253 -14.70 -14.49 -4.71
CA MET A 253 -14.16 -14.57 -6.09
C MET A 253 -12.75 -15.17 -6.12
N SER A 254 -12.40 -15.85 -7.22
CA SER A 254 -10.98 -16.17 -7.48
C SER A 254 -10.21 -14.89 -7.82
N TYR A 255 -9.11 -14.64 -7.11
CA TYR A 255 -8.22 -13.50 -7.40
C TYR A 255 -7.20 -13.80 -8.50
N THR A 256 -7.18 -15.02 -9.06
CA THR A 256 -6.26 -15.43 -10.13
C THR A 256 -6.26 -14.49 -11.34
N PRO A 257 -7.42 -14.10 -11.92
CA PRO A 257 -7.45 -13.16 -13.04
C PRO A 257 -6.92 -11.77 -12.68
N PHE A 258 -7.25 -11.30 -11.47
CA PHE A 258 -6.81 -10.00 -10.98
C PHE A 258 -5.29 -9.97 -10.77
N PHE A 259 -4.72 -10.93 -10.03
CA PHE A 259 -3.28 -11.02 -9.81
C PHE A 259 -2.50 -11.26 -11.12
N SER A 260 -3.08 -11.98 -12.08
CA SER A 260 -2.49 -12.13 -13.41
C SER A 260 -2.43 -10.80 -14.17
N ALA A 261 -3.49 -9.98 -14.09
CA ALA A 261 -3.51 -8.64 -14.69
C ALA A 261 -2.48 -7.71 -14.04
N ILE A 262 -2.37 -7.73 -12.71
CA ILE A 262 -1.35 -6.96 -11.96
C ILE A 262 0.06 -7.41 -12.35
N SER A 263 0.29 -8.72 -12.43
CA SER A 263 1.57 -9.29 -12.84
C SER A 263 1.95 -8.87 -14.26
N GLY A 264 0.99 -8.90 -15.19
CA GLY A 264 1.17 -8.40 -16.55
C GLY A 264 1.54 -6.91 -16.58
N LEU A 265 0.81 -6.07 -15.83
CA LEU A 265 1.11 -4.65 -15.69
C LEU A 265 2.52 -4.40 -15.15
N MET A 266 2.92 -5.14 -14.11
CA MET A 266 4.26 -5.05 -13.53
C MET A 266 5.35 -5.47 -14.53
N LEU A 267 5.16 -6.56 -15.25
CA LEU A 267 6.14 -7.03 -16.24
C LEU A 267 6.26 -6.07 -17.43
N VAL A 268 5.14 -5.52 -17.93
CA VAL A 268 5.17 -4.50 -18.99
C VAL A 268 5.90 -3.25 -18.52
N SER A 269 5.59 -2.74 -17.33
CA SER A 269 6.27 -1.59 -16.72
C SER A 269 7.76 -1.84 -16.51
N LEU A 270 8.14 -3.07 -16.12
CA LEU A 270 9.53 -3.48 -15.99
C LEU A 270 10.23 -3.50 -17.35
N VAL A 271 9.60 -4.01 -18.40
CA VAL A 271 10.17 -3.99 -19.76
C VAL A 271 10.41 -2.55 -20.23
N ILE A 272 9.45 -1.65 -20.00
CA ILE A 272 9.61 -0.22 -20.32
C ILE A 272 10.79 0.37 -19.54
N PHE A 273 10.88 0.10 -18.24
CA PHE A 273 11.98 0.52 -17.38
C PHE A 273 13.33 0.02 -17.93
N LEU A 274 13.48 -1.28 -18.17
CA LEU A 274 14.73 -1.89 -18.64
C LEU A 274 15.14 -1.39 -20.02
N TRP A 275 14.18 -1.09 -20.89
CA TRP A 275 14.46 -0.56 -22.23
C TRP A 275 14.95 0.89 -22.20
N LYS A 276 14.40 1.72 -21.29
CA LYS A 276 14.66 3.17 -21.25
C LYS A 276 15.69 3.59 -20.21
N VAL A 277 15.89 2.80 -19.16
CA VAL A 277 16.79 3.10 -18.04
C VAL A 277 18.07 2.28 -18.17
N LYS A 278 19.06 2.87 -18.83
CA LYS A 278 20.42 2.32 -18.91
C LYS A 278 21.26 2.85 -17.75
N GLU A 279 21.06 2.29 -16.55
CA GLU A 279 21.64 2.81 -15.29
C GLU A 279 23.12 3.22 -15.40
N PRO A 280 24.06 2.41 -15.92
CA PRO A 280 25.48 2.81 -15.98
C PRO A 280 25.71 4.09 -16.78
N GLN A 281 24.98 4.26 -17.89
CA GLN A 281 25.05 5.46 -18.70
C GLN A 281 24.47 6.66 -17.94
N LEU A 282 23.32 6.49 -17.30
CA LEU A 282 22.65 7.58 -16.60
C LEU A 282 23.43 8.07 -15.37
N VAL A 283 24.11 7.16 -14.67
CA VAL A 283 25.02 7.47 -13.56
C VAL A 283 26.24 8.22 -14.09
N ARG A 284 26.86 7.75 -15.18
CA ARG A 284 27.99 8.44 -15.81
C ARG A 284 27.63 9.88 -16.22
N GLU A 285 26.49 10.06 -16.88
CA GLU A 285 25.97 11.39 -17.24
C GLU A 285 25.77 12.28 -16.00
N MET A 286 25.27 11.72 -14.89
CA MET A 286 25.08 12.44 -13.63
C MET A 286 26.41 12.92 -13.04
N HIS A 287 27.45 12.08 -13.04
CA HIS A 287 28.80 12.48 -12.60
C HIS A 287 29.42 13.53 -13.52
N GLU A 288 29.26 13.39 -14.84
CA GLU A 288 29.74 14.37 -15.82
C GLU A 288 29.06 15.74 -15.64
N GLU A 289 27.74 15.76 -15.44
CA GLU A 289 27.01 16.99 -15.14
C GLU A 289 27.44 17.60 -13.80
N SER A 290 27.64 16.76 -12.78
CA SER A 290 28.07 17.21 -11.46
C SER A 290 29.45 17.87 -11.52
N ARG A 291 30.41 17.28 -12.23
CA ARG A 291 31.73 17.89 -12.50
C ARG A 291 31.60 19.19 -13.28
N ARG A 292 30.78 19.23 -14.33
CA ARG A 292 30.54 20.44 -15.14
C ARG A 292 30.02 21.62 -14.32
N TYR A 293 29.20 21.35 -13.31
CA TYR A 293 28.61 22.37 -12.45
C TYR A 293 29.33 22.57 -11.11
N GLY A 294 30.46 21.90 -10.87
CA GLY A 294 31.20 21.97 -9.61
C GLY A 294 30.40 21.48 -8.39
N ILE A 295 29.52 20.51 -8.58
CA ILE A 295 28.69 19.94 -7.52
C ILE A 295 29.43 18.76 -6.91
N ALA A 296 29.72 18.84 -5.61
CA ALA A 296 30.32 17.73 -4.87
C ALA A 296 29.43 16.47 -4.94
N THR A 297 30.06 15.36 -5.31
CA THR A 297 29.50 14.02 -5.41
C THR A 297 29.97 13.14 -4.25
N GLU A 298 29.36 11.97 -4.11
CA GLU A 298 29.77 10.98 -3.09
C GLU A 298 31.16 10.38 -3.39
N GLU A 299 31.65 10.43 -4.63
CA GLU A 299 33.02 10.06 -4.99
C GLU A 299 34.06 11.07 -4.50
N ASP A 300 33.64 12.32 -4.23
CA ASP A 300 34.49 13.34 -3.63
C ASP A 300 34.59 13.19 -2.10
N ALA A 301 33.86 12.23 -1.51
CA ALA A 301 33.92 11.93 -0.09
C ALA A 301 35.16 11.08 0.23
N ASP A 302 35.83 11.39 1.34
CA ASP A 302 37.04 10.69 1.79
C ASP A 302 36.79 9.16 1.90
N PRO A 303 37.53 8.31 1.16
CA PRO A 303 37.38 6.85 1.21
C PRO A 303 37.61 6.25 2.61
N ASN A 304 38.26 6.97 3.54
CA ASN A 304 38.39 6.56 4.94
C ASN A 304 37.18 6.90 5.83
N SER A 305 36.16 7.56 5.30
CA SER A 305 34.97 7.97 6.07
C SER A 305 34.03 6.80 6.43
N GLY A 306 34.10 5.66 5.74
CA GLY A 306 33.22 4.51 5.95
C GLY A 306 33.36 3.81 7.31
N GLY A 307 34.44 4.07 8.06
CA GLY A 307 34.68 3.58 9.41
C GLY A 307 34.56 4.64 10.52
N ARG A 308 34.15 5.87 10.18
CA ARG A 308 34.08 6.98 11.14
C ARG A 308 32.95 6.72 12.15
N ARG A 309 33.32 6.51 13.41
CA ARG A 309 32.35 6.49 14.53
C ARG A 309 31.65 7.85 14.60
N LEU A 310 30.32 7.83 14.66
CA LEU A 310 29.51 9.03 14.84
C LEU A 310 29.97 9.76 16.11
N SER A 311 30.25 11.06 15.98
CA SER A 311 30.45 11.92 17.13
C SER A 311 29.19 11.95 18.00
N LYS A 312 29.34 12.34 19.28
CA LYS A 312 28.18 12.50 20.18
C LYS A 312 27.12 13.46 19.61
N GLY A 313 27.54 14.48 18.84
CA GLY A 313 26.64 15.40 18.16
C GLY A 313 25.88 14.75 16.99
N GLU A 314 26.59 14.03 16.11
CA GLU A 314 25.97 13.30 14.99
C GLU A 314 25.02 12.21 15.49
N PHE A 315 25.38 11.51 16.57
CA PHE A 315 24.52 10.49 17.19
C PHE A 315 23.24 11.10 17.79
N ARG A 316 23.34 12.24 18.49
CA ARG A 316 22.16 12.99 18.96
C ARG A 316 21.26 13.42 17.78
N SER A 317 21.85 13.91 16.70
CA SER A 317 21.11 14.26 15.48
C SER A 317 20.41 13.04 14.87
N LEU A 318 21.08 11.88 14.82
CA LEU A 318 20.51 10.63 14.32
C LEU A 318 19.29 10.22 15.17
N ILE A 319 19.42 10.23 16.50
CA ILE A 319 18.30 9.94 17.41
C ILE A 319 17.13 10.89 17.16
N LEU A 320 17.37 12.19 17.05
CA LEU A 320 16.31 13.17 16.79
C LEU A 320 15.60 12.92 15.46
N ILE A 321 16.34 12.55 14.40
CA ILE A 321 15.76 12.18 13.10
C ILE A 321 14.91 10.92 13.24
N LEU A 322 15.41 9.88 13.92
CA LEU A 322 14.66 8.64 14.16
C LEU A 322 13.39 8.90 14.97
N MET A 323 13.48 9.70 16.04
CA MET A 323 12.31 10.11 16.84
C MET A 323 11.29 10.88 16.01
N SER A 324 11.74 11.78 15.11
CA SER A 324 10.85 12.49 14.20
C SER A 324 10.10 11.52 13.27
N VAL A 325 10.79 10.47 12.77
CA VAL A 325 10.15 9.44 11.94
C VAL A 325 9.15 8.62 12.77
N VAL A 326 9.51 8.23 14.00
CA VAL A 326 8.62 7.50 14.90
C VAL A 326 7.35 8.31 15.19
N PHE A 327 7.48 9.57 15.59
CA PHE A 327 6.32 10.42 15.88
C PHE A 327 5.45 10.68 14.65
N TRP A 328 6.07 10.82 13.48
CA TRP A 328 5.35 10.93 12.22
C TRP A 328 4.48 9.69 11.95
N PHE A 329 5.06 8.49 12.02
CA PHE A 329 4.31 7.25 11.81
C PHE A 329 3.27 6.99 12.90
N PHE A 330 3.56 7.37 14.14
CA PHE A 330 2.60 7.29 15.24
C PHE A 330 1.36 8.15 14.95
N GLY A 331 1.57 9.42 14.57
CA GLY A 331 0.47 10.32 14.19
C GLY A 331 -0.28 9.84 12.96
N TYR A 332 0.44 9.41 11.92
CA TYR A 332 -0.15 8.87 10.69
C TYR A 332 -1.06 7.66 10.99
N ASN A 333 -0.55 6.66 11.71
CA ASN A 333 -1.31 5.45 12.04
C ASN A 333 -2.50 5.74 12.96
N ALA A 334 -2.36 6.68 13.90
CA ALA A 334 -3.48 7.10 14.75
C ALA A 334 -4.62 7.70 13.93
N VAL A 335 -4.28 8.57 12.96
CA VAL A 335 -5.26 9.17 12.05
C VAL A 335 -5.87 8.11 11.14
N THR A 336 -5.06 7.35 10.39
CA THR A 336 -5.59 6.38 9.41
C THR A 336 -6.46 5.30 10.05
N SER A 337 -6.10 4.82 11.26
CA SER A 337 -6.83 3.74 11.93
C SER A 337 -8.19 4.16 12.50
N LYS A 338 -8.36 5.45 12.85
CA LYS A 338 -9.59 5.94 13.50
C LYS A 338 -10.38 6.93 12.66
N TYR A 339 -9.80 7.42 11.57
CA TYR A 339 -10.46 8.40 10.72
C TYR A 339 -11.72 7.86 10.06
N ALA A 340 -11.72 6.61 9.58
CA ALA A 340 -12.90 6.02 8.96
C ALA A 340 -14.11 6.06 9.90
N VAL A 341 -13.92 5.62 11.16
CA VAL A 341 -14.96 5.65 12.22
C VAL A 341 -15.37 7.08 12.55
N TYR A 342 -14.42 8.00 12.67
CA TYR A 342 -14.75 9.39 12.99
C TYR A 342 -15.53 10.09 11.86
N ALA A 343 -15.14 9.85 10.61
CA ALA A 343 -15.80 10.41 9.44
C ALA A 343 -17.25 9.89 9.31
N SER A 344 -17.46 8.57 9.42
CA SER A 344 -18.79 7.99 9.31
C SER A 344 -19.66 8.27 10.53
N SER A 345 -19.14 8.05 11.74
CA SER A 345 -19.97 8.01 12.97
C SER A 345 -20.15 9.37 13.64
N VAL A 346 -19.28 10.35 13.39
CA VAL A 346 -19.35 11.67 14.04
C VAL A 346 -19.68 12.78 13.04
N LEU A 347 -19.15 12.68 11.81
CA LEU A 347 -19.29 13.74 10.82
C LEU A 347 -20.35 13.45 9.75
N ASP A 348 -20.87 12.23 9.69
CA ASP A 348 -21.79 11.77 8.65
C ASP A 348 -21.23 12.00 7.23
N LEU A 349 -19.92 11.78 7.08
CA LEU A 349 -19.19 11.95 5.83
C LEU A 349 -18.71 10.60 5.28
N ASP A 350 -18.75 10.48 3.95
CA ASP A 350 -18.07 9.39 3.26
C ASP A 350 -16.55 9.57 3.39
N TYR A 351 -15.93 8.70 4.18
CA TYR A 351 -14.49 8.69 4.41
C TYR A 351 -13.69 8.45 3.12
N ASN A 352 -14.27 7.78 2.12
CA ASN A 352 -13.59 7.55 0.84
C ASN A 352 -13.44 8.85 0.07
N LEU A 353 -14.50 9.66 0.05
CA LEU A 353 -14.51 10.96 -0.64
C LEU A 353 -13.44 11.90 -0.07
N THR A 354 -13.30 11.97 1.26
CA THR A 354 -12.34 12.86 1.91
C THR A 354 -10.88 12.42 1.70
N LEU A 355 -10.58 11.11 1.79
CA LEU A 355 -9.26 10.57 1.46
C LEU A 355 -8.91 10.78 -0.02
N MET A 356 -9.89 10.66 -0.91
CA MET A 356 -9.72 10.94 -2.34
C MET A 356 -9.38 12.42 -2.58
N ILE A 357 -10.04 13.35 -1.86
CA ILE A 357 -9.72 14.78 -1.94
C ILE A 357 -8.28 15.06 -1.49
N ALA A 358 -7.85 14.52 -0.35
CA ALA A 358 -6.47 14.67 0.12
C ALA A 358 -5.45 14.11 -0.88
N THR A 359 -5.71 12.90 -1.38
CA THR A 359 -4.82 12.24 -2.35
C THR A 359 -4.75 13.02 -3.67
N GLY A 360 -5.91 13.46 -4.18
CA GLY A 360 -6.00 14.28 -5.39
C GLY A 360 -5.28 15.62 -5.24
N ALA A 361 -5.44 16.29 -4.11
CA ALA A 361 -4.72 17.52 -3.80
C ALA A 361 -3.20 17.29 -3.74
N ALA A 362 -2.74 16.20 -3.13
CA ALA A 362 -1.32 15.84 -3.08
C ALA A 362 -0.74 15.62 -4.49
N ILE A 363 -1.46 14.88 -5.34
CA ILE A 363 -1.07 14.60 -6.73
C ILE A 363 -0.89 15.89 -7.52
N VAL A 364 -1.85 16.82 -7.42
CA VAL A 364 -1.79 18.13 -8.07
C VAL A 364 -0.63 18.97 -7.51
N ALA A 365 -0.33 18.84 -6.21
CA ALA A 365 0.68 19.61 -5.51
C ALA A 365 2.13 19.14 -5.75
N TYR A 366 2.38 17.87 -6.09
CA TYR A 366 3.75 17.35 -6.24
C TYR A 366 4.64 18.21 -7.14
N ILE A 367 4.19 18.53 -8.35
CA ILE A 367 4.99 19.31 -9.32
C ILE A 367 5.21 20.77 -8.85
N PRO A 368 4.18 21.53 -8.46
CA PRO A 368 4.35 22.87 -7.87
C PRO A 368 5.27 22.88 -6.65
N VAL A 369 5.07 21.99 -5.68
CA VAL A 369 5.88 21.91 -4.45
C VAL A 369 7.33 21.56 -4.77
N GLY A 370 7.56 20.61 -5.69
CA GLY A 370 8.91 20.29 -6.17
C GLY A 370 9.63 21.48 -6.80
N ALA A 371 8.90 22.35 -7.51
CA ALA A 371 9.44 23.60 -8.05
C ALA A 371 9.75 24.61 -6.93
N VAL A 372 8.87 24.78 -5.95
CA VAL A 372 9.09 25.64 -4.78
C VAL A 372 10.31 25.19 -3.98
N ALA A 373 10.42 23.90 -3.67
CA ALA A 373 11.54 23.30 -2.94
C ALA A 373 12.90 23.60 -3.58
N SER A 374 12.96 23.68 -4.91
CA SER A 374 14.18 24.03 -5.63
C SER A 374 14.57 25.51 -5.53
N ARG A 375 13.62 26.40 -5.24
CA ARG A 375 13.85 27.85 -5.12
C ARG A 375 14.16 28.27 -3.68
N ILE A 376 13.35 27.83 -2.72
CA ILE A 376 13.46 28.27 -1.31
C ILE A 376 14.25 27.26 -0.43
N GLY A 377 14.55 26.08 -0.97
CA GLY A 377 15.30 25.03 -0.30
C GLY A 377 14.43 23.99 0.42
N ARG A 378 14.83 22.72 0.31
CA ARG A 378 14.10 21.54 0.81
C ARG A 378 13.69 21.64 2.28
N ARG A 379 14.58 22.12 3.15
CA ARG A 379 14.29 22.23 4.60
C ARG A 379 13.12 23.18 4.89
N LYS A 380 13.08 24.33 4.23
CA LYS A 380 12.01 25.33 4.43
C LYS A 380 10.68 24.81 3.89
N THR A 381 10.70 24.12 2.76
CA THR A 381 9.50 23.51 2.19
C THR A 381 8.94 22.39 3.08
N ILE A 382 9.79 21.51 3.63
CA ILE A 382 9.36 20.48 4.58
C ILE A 382 8.72 21.11 5.81
N LEU A 383 9.34 22.16 6.38
CA LEU A 383 8.77 22.86 7.54
C LEU A 383 7.42 23.51 7.22
N ALA A 384 7.27 24.12 6.03
CA ALA A 384 5.98 24.65 5.59
C ALA A 384 4.92 23.55 5.47
N GLY A 385 5.27 22.40 4.89
CA GLY A 385 4.38 21.24 4.80
C GLY A 385 3.95 20.71 6.17
N ILE A 386 4.88 20.59 7.13
CA ILE A 386 4.58 20.19 8.51
C ILE A 386 3.63 21.19 9.18
N VAL A 387 3.83 22.50 8.99
CA VAL A 387 2.97 23.54 9.55
C VAL A 387 1.57 23.48 8.94
N ILE A 388 1.46 23.31 7.62
CA ILE A 388 0.17 23.15 6.93
C ILE A 388 -0.55 21.91 7.44
N LEU A 389 0.12 20.76 7.43
CA LEU A 389 -0.46 19.48 7.85
C LEU A 389 -0.88 19.49 9.32
N GLY A 390 -0.02 20.00 10.22
CA GLY A 390 -0.32 20.15 11.63
C GLY A 390 -1.48 21.13 11.87
N GLY A 391 -1.53 22.24 11.12
CA GLY A 391 -2.64 23.18 11.15
C GLY A 391 -3.95 22.57 10.68
N SER A 392 -3.94 21.80 9.59
CA SER A 392 -5.12 21.11 9.07
C SER A 392 -5.66 20.09 10.08
N PHE A 393 -4.79 19.27 10.69
CA PHE A 393 -5.23 18.31 11.71
C PHE A 393 -5.70 18.98 13.01
N LEU A 394 -5.02 20.04 13.44
CA LEU A 394 -5.46 20.81 14.62
C LEU A 394 -6.84 21.43 14.39
N ALA A 395 -7.05 22.06 13.22
CA ALA A 395 -8.34 22.62 12.85
C ALA A 395 -9.42 21.53 12.73
N ALA A 396 -9.08 20.37 12.18
CA ALA A 396 -9.99 19.23 12.09
C ALA A 396 -10.43 18.74 13.48
N GLY A 397 -9.58 18.85 14.51
CA GLY A 397 -9.94 18.53 15.89
C GLY A 397 -11.05 19.39 16.49
N PHE A 398 -11.38 20.54 15.88
CA PHE A 398 -12.50 21.39 16.29
C PHE A 398 -13.79 21.17 15.48
N ILE A 399 -13.75 20.31 14.46
CA ILE A 399 -14.94 19.98 13.65
C ILE A 399 -15.87 19.07 14.47
N ARG A 400 -17.17 19.34 14.37
CA ARG A 400 -18.25 18.59 15.03
C ARG A 400 -19.38 18.27 14.03
N ALA A 401 -20.28 17.38 14.42
CA ALA A 401 -21.54 17.12 13.70
C ALA A 401 -22.25 18.44 13.34
N GLY A 402 -22.58 18.63 12.06
CA GLY A 402 -23.19 19.86 11.52
C GLY A 402 -22.21 20.93 11.02
N SER A 403 -20.90 20.71 11.11
CA SER A 403 -19.91 21.62 10.49
C SER A 403 -20.00 21.59 8.96
N PRO A 404 -19.65 22.68 8.26
CA PRO A 404 -19.73 22.71 6.80
C PRO A 404 -18.84 21.65 6.14
N VAL A 405 -19.42 20.78 5.31
CA VAL A 405 -18.70 19.76 4.53
C VAL A 405 -17.57 20.40 3.69
N MET A 406 -17.81 21.60 3.17
CA MET A 406 -16.81 22.34 2.39
C MET A 406 -15.56 22.70 3.23
N LEU A 407 -15.72 23.02 4.51
CA LEU A 407 -14.59 23.28 5.40
C LEU A 407 -13.75 22.02 5.57
N MET A 408 -14.39 20.87 5.75
CA MET A 408 -13.70 19.59 5.87
C MET A 408 -12.94 19.23 4.59
N ASN A 409 -13.56 19.39 3.43
CA ASN A 409 -12.90 19.17 2.13
C ASN A 409 -11.68 20.07 1.94
N VAL A 410 -11.75 21.33 2.37
CA VAL A 410 -10.60 22.26 2.35
C VAL A 410 -9.50 21.79 3.30
N LEU A 411 -9.83 21.31 4.50
CA LEU A 411 -8.83 20.77 5.44
C LEU A 411 -8.14 19.52 4.86
N PHE A 412 -8.88 18.62 4.21
CA PHE A 412 -8.29 17.45 3.54
C PHE A 412 -7.43 17.84 2.34
N ALA A 413 -7.88 18.79 1.52
CA ALA A 413 -7.08 19.30 0.41
C ALA A 413 -5.78 19.95 0.90
N THR A 414 -5.85 20.77 1.95
CA THR A 414 -4.66 21.39 2.55
C THR A 414 -3.74 20.38 3.23
N ALA A 415 -4.28 19.36 3.90
CA ALA A 415 -3.50 18.25 4.43
C ALA A 415 -2.77 17.50 3.30
N GLY A 416 -3.45 17.23 2.19
CA GLY A 416 -2.86 16.65 0.98
C GLY A 416 -1.72 17.49 0.41
N ILE A 417 -1.89 18.81 0.34
CA ILE A 417 -0.83 19.75 -0.09
C ILE A 417 0.33 19.76 0.90
N GLY A 418 0.06 19.72 2.21
CA GLY A 418 1.10 19.68 3.25
C GLY A 418 1.89 18.38 3.26
N TRP A 419 1.26 17.28 2.83
CA TRP A 419 1.90 15.97 2.65
C TRP A 419 2.80 15.90 1.41
N ALA A 420 2.41 16.57 0.32
CA ALA A 420 3.15 16.62 -0.94
C ALA A 420 4.46 17.41 -0.84
#